data_AF-A0A2S4MFK6-F1
#
_entry.id   AF-A0A2S4MFK6-F1
#
_cell.length_a   1.000
_cell.length_b   1.000
_cell.length_c   1.000
_cell.angle_alpha   90.00
_cell.angle_beta   90.00
_cell.angle_gamma   90.00
#
_symmetry.space_group_name_H-M   'P 1'
#
loop_
_entity.id
_entity.type
_entity.pdbx_description
1 polymer ?
#
loop_
_entity_poly.entity_id
_entity_poly.type
_entity_poly.pdbx_seq_one_letter_code
_entity_poly.pdbx_strand_id
1 'polypeptide(L)'
;MPANTTNRFPERPFSHPHAASFRRLAITAAFVALNVPMLAPASALAATSEATPSTPSTVTQPIARPGVWYVTRLAHADRAEDDKVRAHLESLGLAVTMVDQSAPVADARGARLVIISSVVSARDMVGTAYRDIGVPLLTWESDLFDSLRFTGQRKGVDFGEMDKEHYVNVVNAPSPLAGGVAAGKRWVYPRDGEMGWGRPAPGATVVATIPGEPEHAVMFGYEKGATMDYDFIAPARRVALFLGNRSFEHLSPDGQAMFDAAVQWALTGAPADARQP
;
A
#
# COMPACT_ATOMS: atom_id res chain seq x y z
N MET A 1 34.87 13.18 50.21
CA MET A 1 35.79 14.29 49.86
C MET A 1 35.44 14.75 48.45
N PRO A 2 35.01 16.01 48.23
CA PRO A 2 34.35 16.47 47.01
C PRO A 2 35.23 17.33 46.08
N ALA A 3 34.86 17.45 44.81
CA ALA A 3 35.06 18.59 43.88
C ALA A 3 34.37 18.22 42.55
N ASN A 4 33.18 18.71 42.16
CA ASN A 4 32.76 20.06 41.75
C ASN A 4 33.69 20.75 40.74
N THR A 5 33.28 20.78 39.47
CA THR A 5 33.69 21.83 38.53
C THR A 5 32.57 22.11 37.53
N THR A 6 32.05 23.32 37.62
CA THR A 6 31.04 23.97 36.79
C THR A 6 31.73 24.69 35.63
N ASN A 7 31.17 24.66 34.41
CA ASN A 7 31.48 25.62 33.34
C ASN A 7 30.26 25.72 32.41
N ARG A 8 29.37 26.69 32.59
CA ARG A 8 29.35 28.08 32.08
C ARG A 8 29.36 28.18 30.54
N PHE A 9 28.15 28.35 30.02
CA PHE A 9 27.82 28.90 28.71
C PHE A 9 28.28 30.37 28.56
N PRO A 10 28.65 30.81 27.35
CA PRO A 10 28.59 32.21 26.98
C PRO A 10 27.37 32.51 26.08
N GLU A 11 26.48 33.38 26.56
CA GLU A 11 25.55 34.14 25.72
C GLU A 11 26.25 35.34 25.07
N ARG A 12 25.83 35.72 23.84
CA ARG A 12 25.50 37.08 23.31
C ARG A 12 25.24 36.99 21.79
N PRO A 13 24.65 38.00 21.11
CA PRO A 13 23.45 38.77 21.42
C PRO A 13 22.44 38.80 20.24
N PHE A 14 21.24 39.31 20.53
CA PHE A 14 20.13 39.56 19.59
C PHE A 14 20.48 40.48 18.40
N SER A 15 19.95 40.17 17.22
CA SER A 15 19.81 41.09 16.09
C SER A 15 18.55 40.75 15.27
N HIS A 16 17.69 41.74 15.08
CA HIS A 16 16.55 41.79 14.14
C HIS A 16 16.48 43.23 13.60
N PRO A 17 15.79 43.54 12.48
CA PRO A 17 15.44 42.72 11.32
C PRO A 17 15.81 43.45 9.99
N HIS A 18 15.78 42.76 8.84
CA HIS A 18 15.75 43.43 7.53
C HIS A 18 14.55 42.95 6.71
N ALA A 19 13.72 43.93 6.35
CA ALA A 19 12.50 43.78 5.57
C ALA A 19 12.80 43.36 4.12
N ALA A 20 12.08 42.35 3.62
CA ALA A 20 12.01 42.03 2.20
C ALA A 20 10.74 42.65 1.60
N SER A 21 10.97 43.48 0.58
CA SER A 21 9.97 44.29 -0.13
C SER A 21 9.03 43.46 -0.99
N PHE A 22 7.72 43.72 -0.86
CA PHE A 22 6.69 43.29 -1.79
C PHE A 22 6.76 44.14 -3.08
N ARG A 23 6.84 43.48 -4.24
CA ARG A 23 6.47 44.11 -5.52
C ARG A 23 5.19 43.46 -6.07
N ARG A 24 4.09 44.19 -5.98
CA ARG A 24 2.84 43.95 -6.72
C ARG A 24 3.02 44.50 -8.13
N LEU A 25 2.78 43.67 -9.15
CA LEU A 25 2.66 44.13 -10.54
C LEU A 25 1.18 44.35 -10.82
N ALA A 26 0.79 45.62 -11.01
CA ALA A 26 -0.52 46.01 -11.51
C ALA A 26 -0.50 45.93 -13.05
N ILE A 27 -1.50 45.26 -13.65
CA ILE A 27 -1.74 45.32 -15.09
C ILE A 27 -2.94 46.25 -15.31
N THR A 28 -2.67 47.37 -15.98
CA THR A 28 -3.60 48.43 -16.33
C THR A 28 -4.48 48.01 -17.51
N ALA A 29 -5.80 48.18 -17.38
CA ALA A 29 -6.77 48.08 -18.45
C ALA A 29 -6.79 49.38 -19.29
N ALA A 30 -6.87 49.25 -20.61
CA ALA A 30 -7.18 50.36 -21.51
C ALA A 30 -8.34 49.96 -22.42
N PHE A 31 -9.48 50.61 -22.21
CA PHE A 31 -10.64 50.64 -23.10
C PHE A 31 -10.38 51.66 -24.22
N VAL A 32 -10.64 51.28 -25.47
CA VAL A 32 -10.96 52.24 -26.54
C VAL A 32 -12.19 51.70 -27.28
N ALA A 33 -13.29 52.44 -27.19
CA ALA A 33 -14.49 52.24 -27.98
C ALA A 33 -14.55 53.31 -29.07
N LEU A 34 -14.91 52.92 -30.29
CA LEU A 34 -15.50 53.84 -31.27
C LEU A 34 -16.53 53.09 -32.12
N ASN A 35 -17.65 53.77 -32.35
CA ASN A 35 -18.92 53.25 -32.89
C ASN A 35 -19.18 53.86 -34.29
N VAL A 36 -19.60 53.01 -35.25
CA VAL A 36 -20.78 53.14 -36.16
C VAL A 36 -20.69 54.14 -37.35
N PRO A 37 -21.47 54.06 -38.49
CA PRO A 37 -22.39 53.02 -39.06
C PRO A 37 -22.16 52.64 -40.56
N MET A 38 -22.94 51.65 -41.06
CA MET A 38 -23.98 51.80 -42.12
C MET A 38 -24.01 50.76 -43.29
N LEU A 39 -25.17 50.10 -43.39
CA LEU A 39 -25.98 49.56 -44.51
C LEU A 39 -25.49 48.47 -45.52
N ALA A 40 -26.40 47.49 -45.69
CA ALA A 40 -26.44 46.22 -46.46
C ALA A 40 -26.62 46.39 -48.00
N PRO A 41 -27.06 45.39 -48.83
CA PRO A 41 -27.33 43.94 -48.62
C PRO A 41 -26.86 43.00 -49.77
N ALA A 42 -27.04 41.66 -49.60
CA ALA A 42 -27.87 40.79 -50.48
C ALA A 42 -27.41 39.31 -50.58
N SER A 43 -28.42 38.43 -50.45
CA SER A 43 -28.62 37.09 -51.05
C SER A 43 -27.71 35.93 -50.62
N ALA A 44 -28.17 34.99 -49.77
CA ALA A 44 -29.15 33.90 -50.00
C ALA A 44 -28.56 32.65 -50.68
N LEU A 45 -28.44 31.56 -49.91
CA LEU A 45 -29.06 30.28 -50.23
C LEU A 45 -29.10 29.38 -48.98
N ALA A 46 -30.29 28.91 -48.65
CA ALA A 46 -30.57 28.00 -47.55
C ALA A 46 -30.14 26.56 -47.90
N ALA A 47 -29.54 25.87 -46.94
CA ALA A 47 -29.49 24.41 -46.90
C ALA A 47 -30.07 23.98 -45.55
N THR A 48 -31.34 23.58 -45.56
CA THR A 48 -32.00 22.88 -44.45
C THR A 48 -31.44 21.46 -44.37
N SER A 49 -30.73 21.14 -43.29
CA SER A 49 -30.48 19.77 -42.86
C SER A 49 -31.18 19.57 -41.52
N GLU A 50 -32.31 18.89 -41.53
CA GLU A 50 -32.98 18.39 -40.33
C GLU A 50 -31.99 17.51 -39.54
N ALA A 51 -31.61 17.96 -38.34
CA ALA A 51 -30.92 17.14 -37.36
C ALA A 51 -31.97 16.53 -36.43
N THR A 52 -32.22 15.23 -36.58
CA THR A 52 -32.93 14.42 -35.59
C THR A 52 -32.10 14.36 -34.31
N PRO A 53 -32.66 14.62 -33.11
CA PRO A 53 -31.91 14.46 -31.87
C PRO A 53 -31.75 12.98 -31.55
N SER A 54 -30.56 12.43 -31.79
CA SER A 54 -30.17 11.12 -31.28
C SER A 54 -29.85 11.24 -29.79
N THR A 55 -30.72 10.68 -28.95
CA THR A 55 -30.50 10.48 -27.51
C THR A 55 -29.20 9.70 -27.31
N PRO A 56 -28.25 10.17 -26.46
CA PRO A 56 -27.08 9.36 -26.14
C PRO A 56 -27.53 8.19 -25.25
N SER A 57 -27.43 6.97 -25.78
CA SER A 57 -27.53 5.75 -24.98
C SER A 57 -26.32 5.69 -24.03
N THR A 58 -26.54 5.96 -22.76
CA THR A 58 -25.55 5.69 -21.71
C THR A 58 -25.34 4.19 -21.63
N VAL A 59 -24.28 3.69 -22.28
CA VAL A 59 -23.75 2.36 -21.98
C VAL A 59 -23.17 2.44 -20.58
N THR A 60 -23.90 1.95 -19.59
CA THR A 60 -23.36 1.69 -18.26
C THR A 60 -22.28 0.62 -18.40
N GLN A 61 -21.03 1.03 -18.58
CA GLN A 61 -19.91 0.12 -18.46
C GLN A 61 -19.92 -0.46 -17.03
N PRO A 62 -19.76 -1.77 -16.86
CA PRO A 62 -19.60 -2.34 -15.53
C PRO A 62 -18.39 -1.67 -14.87
N ILE A 63 -18.60 -1.13 -13.66
CA ILE A 63 -17.55 -0.48 -12.89
C ILE A 63 -16.42 -1.50 -12.73
N ALA A 64 -15.26 -1.23 -13.35
CA ALA A 64 -14.09 -2.09 -13.27
C ALA A 64 -13.72 -2.26 -11.78
N ARG A 65 -13.96 -3.45 -11.24
CA ARG A 65 -13.64 -3.76 -9.84
C ARG A 65 -12.12 -3.66 -9.65
N PRO A 66 -11.63 -3.12 -8.51
CA PRO A 66 -10.21 -3.21 -8.15
C PRO A 66 -9.69 -4.64 -8.35
N GLY A 67 -8.75 -4.81 -9.28
CA GLY A 67 -8.10 -6.09 -9.53
C GLY A 67 -7.03 -6.38 -8.49
N VAL A 68 -7.14 -7.51 -7.81
CA VAL A 68 -6.07 -8.11 -6.99
C VAL A 68 -5.35 -9.13 -7.86
N TRP A 69 -4.05 -8.94 -8.02
CA TRP A 69 -3.16 -9.91 -8.64
C TRP A 69 -2.60 -10.81 -7.54
N TYR A 70 -3.13 -12.02 -7.44
CA TYR A 70 -2.81 -12.95 -6.36
C TYR A 70 -1.85 -14.02 -6.86
N VAL A 71 -0.64 -14.01 -6.32
CA VAL A 71 0.48 -14.88 -6.71
C VAL A 71 0.57 -16.06 -5.76
N THR A 72 0.55 -17.26 -6.32
CA THR A 72 0.60 -18.55 -5.60
C THR A 72 1.14 -19.64 -6.53
N ARG A 73 1.25 -20.90 -6.10
CA ARG A 73 1.44 -22.04 -7.01
C ARG A 73 0.09 -22.64 -7.39
N LEU A 74 -0.30 -22.52 -8.66
CA LEU A 74 -1.62 -22.98 -9.13
C LEU A 74 -1.81 -24.50 -8.96
N ALA A 75 -0.73 -25.27 -9.11
CA ALA A 75 -0.73 -26.73 -9.06
C ALA A 75 -0.27 -27.32 -7.72
N HIS A 76 -0.19 -26.51 -6.64
CA HIS A 76 0.19 -27.00 -5.31
C HIS A 76 -1.02 -27.47 -4.50
N ALA A 77 -0.83 -28.46 -3.61
CA ALA A 77 -1.92 -28.98 -2.78
C ALA A 77 -2.53 -27.89 -1.86
N ASP A 78 -1.68 -27.06 -1.27
CA ASP A 78 -2.11 -26.00 -0.33
C ASP A 78 -2.73 -24.80 -1.04
N ARG A 79 -2.86 -24.84 -2.39
CA ARG A 79 -3.61 -23.84 -3.15
C ARG A 79 -5.07 -23.73 -2.69
N ALA A 80 -5.64 -24.80 -2.14
CA ALA A 80 -6.98 -24.78 -1.56
C ALA A 80 -7.12 -23.77 -0.40
N GLU A 81 -6.04 -23.45 0.31
CA GLU A 81 -6.04 -22.45 1.38
C GLU A 81 -6.14 -21.03 0.81
N ASP A 82 -5.36 -20.74 -0.24
CA ASP A 82 -5.42 -19.46 -0.95
C ASP A 82 -6.78 -19.22 -1.61
N ASP A 83 -7.48 -20.29 -2.03
CA ASP A 83 -8.84 -20.19 -2.55
C ASP A 83 -9.84 -19.69 -1.50
N LYS A 84 -9.60 -19.94 -0.20
CA LYS A 84 -10.39 -19.38 0.91
C LYS A 84 -10.08 -17.89 1.09
N VAL A 85 -8.81 -17.50 0.97
CA VAL A 85 -8.40 -16.09 0.98
C VAL A 85 -9.06 -15.34 -0.19
N ARG A 86 -9.03 -15.91 -1.40
CA ARG A 86 -9.72 -15.37 -2.58
C ARG A 86 -11.21 -15.16 -2.31
N ALA A 87 -11.91 -16.17 -1.82
CA ALA A 87 -13.35 -16.08 -1.56
C ALA A 87 -13.68 -14.96 -0.57
N HIS A 88 -12.84 -14.79 0.46
CA HIS A 88 -12.98 -13.69 1.41
C HIS A 88 -12.75 -12.32 0.73
N LEU A 89 -11.67 -12.15 -0.03
CA LEU A 89 -11.40 -10.92 -0.78
C LEU A 89 -12.53 -10.56 -1.77
N GLU A 90 -13.10 -11.56 -2.44
CA GLU A 90 -14.25 -11.40 -3.33
C GLU A 90 -15.52 -10.98 -2.58
N SER A 91 -15.71 -11.47 -1.34
CA SER A 91 -16.81 -11.03 -0.47
C SER A 91 -16.69 -9.56 -0.07
N LEU A 92 -15.46 -9.02 -0.04
CA LEU A 92 -15.18 -7.59 0.16
C LEU A 92 -15.35 -6.76 -1.13
N GLY A 93 -15.80 -7.37 -2.23
CA GLY A 93 -16.06 -6.72 -3.51
C GLY A 93 -14.84 -6.56 -4.42
N LEU A 94 -13.72 -7.21 -4.10
CA LEU A 94 -12.51 -7.20 -4.92
C LEU A 94 -12.64 -8.22 -6.07
N ALA A 95 -12.02 -7.93 -7.21
CA ALA A 95 -11.88 -8.92 -8.28
C ALA A 95 -10.49 -9.56 -8.17
N VAL A 96 -10.42 -10.87 -7.94
CA VAL A 96 -9.15 -11.56 -7.70
C VAL A 96 -8.75 -12.38 -8.93
N THR A 97 -7.59 -12.09 -9.48
CA THR A 97 -6.95 -12.91 -10.53
C THR A 97 -5.83 -13.71 -9.89
N MET A 98 -6.05 -15.02 -9.78
CA MET A 98 -5.08 -15.95 -9.23
C MET A 98 -4.11 -16.37 -10.34
N VAL A 99 -2.81 -16.25 -10.08
CA VAL A 99 -1.76 -16.59 -11.05
C VAL A 99 -0.71 -17.49 -10.43
N ASP A 100 0.00 -18.21 -11.29
CA ASP A 100 1.16 -18.97 -10.87
C ASP A 100 2.34 -18.04 -10.55
N GLN A 101 3.21 -18.44 -9.62
CA GLN A 101 4.44 -17.75 -9.27
C GLN A 101 5.36 -17.48 -10.47
N SER A 102 5.25 -18.30 -11.52
CA SER A 102 5.99 -18.15 -12.78
C SER A 102 5.39 -17.11 -13.74
N ALA A 103 4.21 -16.55 -13.44
CA ALA A 103 3.56 -15.56 -14.29
C ALA A 103 4.43 -14.28 -14.42
N PRO A 104 4.47 -13.64 -15.60
CA PRO A 104 5.23 -12.42 -15.79
C PRO A 104 4.79 -11.29 -14.85
N VAL A 105 5.72 -10.76 -14.05
CA VAL A 105 5.47 -9.65 -13.12
C VAL A 105 4.89 -8.40 -13.81
N ALA A 106 5.22 -8.20 -15.09
CA ALA A 106 4.72 -7.08 -15.89
C ALA A 106 3.18 -7.08 -16.02
N ASP A 107 2.54 -8.25 -15.96
CA ASP A 107 1.08 -8.38 -16.11
C ASP A 107 0.33 -7.84 -14.89
N ALA A 108 1.02 -7.71 -13.75
CA ALA A 108 0.48 -7.09 -12.55
C ALA A 108 0.32 -5.55 -12.66
N ARG A 109 0.86 -4.89 -13.70
CA ARG A 109 0.93 -3.41 -13.81
C ARG A 109 -0.42 -2.69 -13.97
N GLY A 110 -1.54 -3.41 -14.07
CA GLY A 110 -2.90 -2.86 -14.01
C GLY A 110 -3.67 -3.19 -12.73
N ALA A 111 -3.10 -4.01 -11.85
CA ALA A 111 -3.72 -4.37 -10.59
C ALA A 111 -3.70 -3.19 -9.60
N ARG A 112 -4.64 -3.20 -8.65
CA ARG A 112 -4.65 -2.25 -7.51
C ARG A 112 -3.90 -2.79 -6.30
N LEU A 113 -3.67 -4.10 -6.25
CA LEU A 113 -2.93 -4.77 -5.19
C LEU A 113 -2.30 -6.04 -5.76
N VAL A 114 -1.05 -6.30 -5.40
CA VAL A 114 -0.44 -7.61 -5.51
C VAL A 114 -0.48 -8.29 -4.14
N ILE A 115 -0.91 -9.55 -4.10
CA ILE A 115 -0.80 -10.40 -2.92
C ILE A 115 0.14 -11.56 -3.27
N ILE A 116 1.13 -11.84 -2.42
CA ILE A 116 2.00 -13.02 -2.54
C ILE A 116 1.79 -13.88 -1.30
N SER A 117 1.20 -15.07 -1.48
CA SER A 117 0.98 -16.03 -0.39
C SER A 117 2.22 -16.90 -0.16
N SER A 118 2.35 -17.49 1.05
CA SER A 118 3.41 -18.47 1.34
C SER A 118 3.25 -19.81 0.61
N VAL A 119 2.16 -20.00 -0.14
CA VAL A 119 2.00 -21.18 -1.00
C VAL A 119 2.96 -21.11 -2.17
N VAL A 120 3.51 -19.94 -2.52
CA VAL A 120 4.64 -19.85 -3.46
C VAL A 120 5.85 -20.64 -2.98
N SER A 121 6.86 -20.77 -3.84
CA SER A 121 8.17 -21.29 -3.50
C SER A 121 9.13 -20.10 -3.46
N ALA A 122 9.48 -19.64 -2.26
CA ALA A 122 10.45 -18.56 -2.08
C ALA A 122 11.78 -18.86 -2.80
N ARG A 123 12.17 -20.14 -2.85
CA ARG A 123 13.36 -20.63 -3.56
C ARG A 123 13.34 -20.32 -5.07
N ASP A 124 12.16 -20.38 -5.69
CA ASP A 124 12.00 -20.08 -7.12
C ASP A 124 11.79 -18.58 -7.37
N MET A 125 11.53 -17.81 -6.32
CA MET A 125 11.22 -16.38 -6.37
C MET A 125 12.32 -15.48 -5.77
N VAL A 126 13.52 -16.03 -5.54
CA VAL A 126 14.68 -15.29 -5.05
C VAL A 126 14.96 -14.09 -5.94
N GLY A 127 15.08 -12.90 -5.34
CA GLY A 127 15.38 -11.66 -6.06
C GLY A 127 14.24 -11.19 -6.97
N THR A 128 13.00 -11.64 -6.74
CA THR A 128 11.81 -11.32 -7.54
C THR A 128 11.68 -9.84 -7.93
N ALA A 129 11.23 -9.61 -9.17
CA ALA A 129 10.93 -8.29 -9.70
C ALA A 129 9.66 -7.64 -9.10
N TYR A 130 8.86 -8.39 -8.31
CA TYR A 130 7.73 -7.82 -7.56
C TYR A 130 8.18 -6.71 -6.59
N ARG A 131 9.46 -6.65 -6.18
CA ARG A 131 9.95 -5.54 -5.35
C ARG A 131 9.86 -4.19 -6.07
N ASP A 132 10.01 -4.16 -7.39
CA ASP A 132 10.20 -2.95 -8.20
C ASP A 132 8.88 -2.39 -8.76
N ILE A 133 7.77 -3.12 -8.67
CA ILE A 133 6.50 -2.67 -9.26
C ILE A 133 5.90 -1.51 -8.48
N GLY A 134 5.35 -0.52 -9.19
CA GLY A 134 4.62 0.63 -8.61
C GLY A 134 3.21 0.31 -8.10
N VAL A 135 2.89 -0.96 -7.86
CA VAL A 135 1.59 -1.43 -7.34
C VAL A 135 1.76 -1.78 -5.87
N PRO A 136 0.81 -1.45 -4.97
CA PRO A 136 0.84 -1.91 -3.59
C PRO A 136 1.03 -3.43 -3.50
N LEU A 137 1.78 -3.88 -2.49
CA LEU A 137 2.09 -5.30 -2.28
C LEU A 137 1.82 -5.69 -0.83
N LEU A 138 1.10 -6.79 -0.64
CA LEU A 138 0.90 -7.46 0.63
C LEU A 138 1.45 -8.89 0.51
N THR A 139 2.15 -9.35 1.54
CA THR A 139 2.62 -10.73 1.58
C THR A 139 2.67 -11.27 3.01
N TRP A 140 2.63 -12.58 3.14
CA TRP A 140 2.93 -13.30 4.37
C TRP A 140 4.03 -14.37 4.16
N GLU A 141 4.70 -14.33 3.01
CA GLU A 141 5.85 -15.19 2.72
C GLU A 141 7.13 -14.57 3.31
N SER A 142 7.47 -14.97 4.54
CA SER A 142 8.63 -14.46 5.27
C SER A 142 9.95 -14.75 4.56
N ASP A 143 10.07 -15.87 3.85
CA ASP A 143 11.30 -16.21 3.11
C ASP A 143 11.51 -15.30 1.88
N LEU A 144 10.52 -14.47 1.51
CA LEU A 144 10.66 -13.46 0.46
C LEU A 144 10.92 -12.05 0.99
N PHE A 145 10.96 -11.82 2.31
CA PHE A 145 11.13 -10.48 2.86
C PHE A 145 12.43 -9.82 2.40
N ASP A 146 13.54 -10.54 2.30
CA ASP A 146 14.81 -9.99 1.80
C ASP A 146 14.74 -9.59 0.31
N SER A 147 14.09 -10.43 -0.50
CA SER A 147 13.98 -10.33 -1.94
C SER A 147 13.04 -9.19 -2.32
N LEU A 148 12.07 -8.91 -1.44
CA LEU A 148 11.18 -7.76 -1.48
C LEU A 148 11.74 -6.51 -0.77
N ARG A 149 12.93 -6.62 -0.15
CA ARG A 149 13.63 -5.56 0.61
C ARG A 149 12.96 -5.14 1.92
N PHE A 150 12.04 -5.93 2.44
CA PHE A 150 11.34 -5.66 3.69
C PHE A 150 12.27 -5.75 4.90
N THR A 151 13.25 -6.64 4.84
CA THR A 151 14.19 -6.96 5.93
C THR A 151 15.57 -7.26 5.35
N GLY A 152 16.53 -7.56 6.24
CA GLY A 152 17.85 -8.08 5.89
C GLY A 152 17.77 -9.53 5.40
N GLN A 153 18.90 -10.07 4.96
CA GLN A 153 18.99 -11.39 4.29
C GLN A 153 19.15 -12.60 5.22
N ARG A 154 19.40 -12.43 6.52
CA ARG A 154 19.75 -13.56 7.39
C ARG A 154 18.50 -14.19 8.01
N LYS A 155 18.09 -15.36 7.49
CA LYS A 155 17.04 -16.18 8.11
C LYS A 155 17.39 -16.50 9.58
N GLY A 156 16.41 -16.40 10.46
CA GLY A 156 16.54 -16.54 11.91
C GLY A 156 17.09 -15.31 12.64
N VAL A 157 17.45 -14.24 11.92
CA VAL A 157 17.92 -12.97 12.53
C VAL A 157 17.16 -11.76 12.00
N ASP A 158 16.96 -11.70 10.69
CA ASP A 158 16.30 -10.59 10.01
C ASP A 158 14.85 -10.94 9.61
N PHE A 159 14.54 -12.23 9.47
CA PHE A 159 13.20 -12.78 9.25
C PHE A 159 13.16 -14.26 9.64
N GLY A 160 11.96 -14.82 9.79
CA GLY A 160 11.79 -16.23 10.09
C GLY A 160 10.34 -16.60 10.34
N GLU A 161 10.14 -17.78 10.91
CA GLU A 161 8.83 -18.39 11.18
C GLU A 161 8.77 -18.92 12.61
N MET A 162 7.56 -19.03 13.13
CA MET A 162 7.22 -19.71 14.37
C MET A 162 6.20 -20.80 14.07
N ASP A 163 6.45 -22.05 14.49
CA ASP A 163 5.55 -23.18 14.19
C ASP A 163 4.29 -23.23 15.06
N LYS A 164 4.36 -22.64 16.27
CA LYS A 164 3.33 -22.76 17.30
C LYS A 164 3.18 -21.47 18.07
N GLU A 165 2.42 -20.56 17.50
CA GLU A 165 1.98 -19.35 18.18
C GLU A 165 0.50 -19.11 17.89
N HIS A 166 -0.17 -18.37 18.76
CA HIS A 166 -1.56 -17.96 18.58
C HIS A 166 -1.82 -16.53 19.05
N TYR A 167 -0.82 -15.88 19.66
CA TYR A 167 -0.87 -14.48 20.07
C TYR A 167 0.07 -13.59 19.29
N VAL A 168 -0.32 -12.32 19.19
CA VAL A 168 0.54 -11.21 18.83
C VAL A 168 0.49 -10.16 19.94
N ASN A 169 1.50 -9.31 20.02
CA ASN A 169 1.47 -8.11 20.85
C ASN A 169 1.25 -6.89 19.94
N VAL A 170 0.08 -6.26 20.02
CA VAL A 170 -0.25 -5.05 19.26
C VAL A 170 0.42 -3.85 19.91
N VAL A 171 1.42 -3.28 19.23
CA VAL A 171 2.26 -2.19 19.74
C VAL A 171 1.86 -0.81 19.20
N ASN A 172 1.07 -0.77 18.11
CA ASN A 172 0.61 0.47 17.50
C ASN A 172 -0.88 0.40 17.13
N ALA A 173 -1.74 0.23 18.14
CA ALA A 173 -3.19 0.16 17.97
C ALA A 173 -3.85 1.38 17.27
N PRO A 174 -3.35 2.62 17.40
CA PRO A 174 -3.90 3.76 16.65
C PRO A 174 -3.69 3.69 15.14
N SER A 175 -2.78 2.84 14.65
CA SER A 175 -2.54 2.67 13.22
C SER A 175 -3.78 2.10 12.51
N PRO A 176 -4.18 2.62 11.33
CA PRO A 176 -5.25 2.00 10.54
C PRO A 176 -4.98 0.54 10.19
N LEU A 177 -3.71 0.14 10.07
CA LEU A 177 -3.29 -1.25 9.86
C LEU A 177 -3.68 -2.17 11.03
N ALA A 178 -3.88 -1.66 12.25
CA ALA A 178 -4.28 -2.47 13.39
C ALA A 178 -5.76 -2.92 13.32
N GLY A 179 -6.56 -2.37 12.39
CA GLY A 179 -7.97 -2.76 12.24
C GLY A 179 -8.84 -2.45 13.45
N GLY A 180 -8.44 -1.48 14.28
CA GLY A 180 -9.13 -1.15 15.52
C GLY A 180 -8.90 -2.15 16.66
N VAL A 181 -8.01 -3.13 16.48
CA VAL A 181 -7.61 -4.06 17.54
C VAL A 181 -6.84 -3.30 18.61
N ALA A 182 -7.34 -3.38 19.86
CA ALA A 182 -6.72 -2.72 21.01
C ALA A 182 -5.30 -3.25 21.30
N ALA A 183 -4.47 -2.36 21.86
CA ALA A 183 -3.07 -2.63 22.18
C ALA A 183 -2.88 -3.78 23.18
N GLY A 184 -1.69 -4.39 23.16
CA GLY A 184 -1.30 -5.47 24.05
C GLY A 184 -1.45 -6.86 23.43
N LYS A 185 -1.40 -7.89 24.27
CA LYS A 185 -1.46 -9.30 23.85
C LYS A 185 -2.86 -9.66 23.34
N ARG A 186 -2.95 -10.07 22.07
CA ARG A 186 -4.20 -10.43 21.36
C ARG A 186 -4.04 -11.79 20.70
N TRP A 187 -5.07 -12.61 20.76
CA TRP A 187 -5.05 -13.91 20.08
C TRP A 187 -5.52 -13.72 18.64
N VAL A 188 -4.70 -14.13 17.68
CA VAL A 188 -4.99 -14.05 16.24
C VAL A 188 -5.41 -15.41 15.67
N TYR A 189 -5.08 -16.50 16.38
CA TYR A 189 -5.52 -17.86 16.08
C TYR A 189 -6.19 -18.49 17.30
N PRO A 190 -7.30 -19.25 17.17
CA PRO A 190 -7.89 -19.99 18.29
C PRO A 190 -7.02 -21.14 18.80
N ARG A 191 -6.03 -21.59 18.02
CA ARG A 191 -5.10 -22.69 18.32
C ARG A 191 -3.73 -22.34 17.77
N ASP A 192 -2.70 -23.05 18.22
CA ASP A 192 -1.34 -22.92 17.69
C ASP A 192 -1.34 -23.05 16.17
N GLY A 193 -0.71 -22.08 15.53
CA GLY A 193 -0.51 -22.02 14.09
C GLY A 193 0.86 -21.46 13.75
N GLU A 194 1.20 -21.62 12.47
CA GLU A 194 2.41 -21.04 11.89
C GLU A 194 2.27 -19.53 11.72
N MET A 195 3.35 -18.79 11.97
CA MET A 195 3.43 -17.35 11.76
C MET A 195 4.80 -16.92 11.28
N GLY A 196 4.82 -16.16 10.17
CA GLY A 196 6.01 -15.45 9.71
C GLY A 196 6.29 -14.17 10.52
N TRP A 197 7.56 -13.83 10.68
CA TRP A 197 8.02 -12.58 11.28
C TRP A 197 9.19 -11.98 10.49
N GLY A 198 9.37 -10.67 10.64
CA GLY A 198 10.48 -9.92 10.07
C GLY A 198 10.99 -8.84 11.03
N ARG A 199 12.25 -8.45 10.87
CA ARG A 199 12.85 -7.26 11.49
C ARG A 199 12.93 -6.16 10.43
N PRO A 200 11.89 -5.31 10.30
CA PRO A 200 11.83 -4.33 9.24
C PRO A 200 12.89 -3.23 9.38
N ALA A 201 13.24 -2.62 8.26
CA ALA A 201 14.02 -1.39 8.22
C ALA A 201 13.28 -0.23 8.93
N PRO A 202 14.01 0.80 9.41
CA PRO A 202 13.44 1.87 10.24
C PRO A 202 12.29 2.68 9.62
N GLY A 203 12.12 2.65 8.29
CA GLY A 203 11.02 3.31 7.60
C GLY A 203 9.66 2.61 7.73
N ALA A 204 9.60 1.45 8.39
CA ALA A 204 8.35 0.72 8.60
C ALA A 204 7.50 1.29 9.75
N THR A 205 6.19 1.24 9.58
CA THR A 205 5.24 1.27 10.69
C THR A 205 5.04 -0.14 11.21
N VAL A 206 5.62 -0.46 12.37
CA VAL A 206 5.39 -1.73 13.07
C VAL A 206 4.07 -1.67 13.83
N VAL A 207 3.21 -2.67 13.65
CA VAL A 207 1.85 -2.72 14.20
C VAL A 207 1.74 -3.78 15.29
N ALA A 208 2.30 -4.96 15.03
CA ALA A 208 2.32 -6.05 15.99
C ALA A 208 3.64 -6.83 15.94
N THR A 209 4.04 -7.37 17.08
CA THR A 209 5.23 -8.21 17.25
C THR A 209 4.87 -9.55 17.88
N ILE A 210 5.80 -10.49 17.87
CA ILE A 210 5.73 -11.67 18.73
C ILE A 210 5.74 -11.20 20.21
N PRO A 211 4.88 -11.75 21.09
CA PRO A 211 4.88 -11.39 22.51
C PRO A 211 6.23 -11.68 23.17
N GLY A 212 6.83 -10.66 23.80
CA GLY A 212 8.14 -10.77 24.45
C GLY A 212 9.34 -10.59 23.51
N GLU A 213 9.11 -10.48 22.21
CA GLU A 213 10.15 -10.36 21.18
C GLU A 213 9.92 -9.11 20.33
N PRO A 214 10.27 -7.91 20.83
CA PRO A 214 9.92 -6.63 20.20
C PRO A 214 10.62 -6.37 18.86
N GLU A 215 11.70 -7.10 18.55
CA GLU A 215 12.40 -7.00 17.25
C GLU A 215 11.79 -7.87 16.15
N HIS A 216 10.87 -8.78 16.49
CA HIS A 216 10.22 -9.70 15.56
C HIS A 216 8.81 -9.22 15.25
N ALA A 217 8.69 -8.36 14.25
CA ALA A 217 7.42 -7.82 13.79
C ALA A 217 6.68 -8.86 12.95
N VAL A 218 5.41 -9.09 13.27
CA VAL A 218 4.51 -10.03 12.57
C VAL A 218 3.49 -9.28 11.71
N MET A 219 3.34 -7.98 11.94
CA MET A 219 2.58 -7.09 11.08
C MET A 219 3.24 -5.72 11.01
N PHE A 220 3.63 -5.32 9.80
CA PHE A 220 4.23 -4.02 9.55
C PHE A 220 3.98 -3.59 8.10
N GLY A 221 4.13 -2.29 7.85
CA GLY A 221 4.03 -1.76 6.50
C GLY A 221 4.92 -0.56 6.24
N TYR A 222 5.25 -0.35 4.97
CA TYR A 222 5.97 0.80 4.46
C TYR A 222 5.04 1.65 3.60
N GLU A 223 4.98 2.95 3.88
CA GLU A 223 4.34 3.91 2.99
C GLU A 223 5.12 4.05 1.68
N LYS A 224 4.45 4.52 0.61
CA LYS A 224 5.15 4.87 -0.63
C LYS A 224 6.23 5.92 -0.33
N GLY A 225 7.44 5.70 -0.84
CA GLY A 225 8.59 6.58 -0.61
C GLY A 225 9.32 6.36 0.71
N ALA A 226 8.86 5.43 1.56
CA ALA A 226 9.60 5.05 2.76
C ALA A 226 10.89 4.30 2.41
N THR A 227 11.94 4.53 3.19
CA THR A 227 13.19 3.77 3.09
C THR A 227 13.00 2.38 3.69
N MET A 228 13.32 1.38 2.88
CA MET A 228 13.33 -0.04 3.22
C MET A 228 14.79 -0.52 3.35
N ASP A 229 15.02 -1.82 3.48
CA ASP A 229 16.39 -2.34 3.58
C ASP A 229 17.16 -2.12 2.27
N TYR A 230 18.49 -2.10 2.34
CA TYR A 230 19.40 -1.81 1.22
C TYR A 230 19.18 -0.42 0.58
N ASP A 231 18.76 0.56 1.38
CA ASP A 231 18.39 1.91 0.94
C ASP A 231 17.31 1.93 -0.17
N PHE A 232 16.54 0.84 -0.28
CA PHE A 232 15.50 0.70 -1.27
C PHE A 232 14.32 1.62 -0.93
N ILE A 233 13.79 2.33 -1.92
CA ILE A 233 12.65 3.23 -1.72
C ILE A 233 11.37 2.54 -2.16
N ALA A 234 10.41 2.38 -1.25
CA ALA A 234 9.14 1.73 -1.50
C ALA A 234 8.40 2.37 -2.70
N PRO A 235 8.23 1.66 -3.85
CA PRO A 235 7.57 2.22 -5.03
C PRO A 235 6.08 2.49 -4.82
N ALA A 236 5.46 1.71 -3.94
CA ALA A 236 4.09 1.81 -3.46
C ALA A 236 4.04 1.22 -2.05
N ARG A 237 2.85 1.21 -1.41
CA ARG A 237 2.69 0.61 -0.09
C ARG A 237 3.11 -0.86 -0.08
N ARG A 238 3.83 -1.26 0.97
CA ARG A 238 4.31 -2.63 1.20
C ARG A 238 3.81 -3.11 2.55
N VAL A 239 3.24 -4.30 2.65
CA VAL A 239 2.68 -4.86 3.89
C VAL A 239 3.15 -6.29 4.08
N ALA A 240 3.63 -6.58 5.30
CA ALA A 240 3.85 -7.93 5.78
C ALA A 240 2.78 -8.30 6.81
N LEU A 241 2.32 -9.55 6.77
CA LEU A 241 1.30 -10.09 7.65
C LEU A 241 1.74 -11.44 8.24
N PHE A 242 1.22 -11.75 9.42
CA PHE A 242 1.61 -12.85 10.29
C PHE A 242 1.18 -14.25 9.84
N LEU A 243 0.53 -14.39 8.68
CA LEU A 243 -0.06 -15.67 8.27
C LEU A 243 1.01 -16.71 7.92
N GLY A 244 0.75 -17.97 8.25
CA GLY A 244 1.36 -19.14 7.62
C GLY A 244 0.49 -19.73 6.50
N ASN A 245 0.93 -20.83 5.89
CA ASN A 245 0.27 -21.43 4.71
C ASN A 245 -1.20 -21.81 4.90
N ARG A 246 -1.56 -22.29 6.09
CA ARG A 246 -2.90 -22.82 6.39
C ARG A 246 -3.59 -22.07 7.52
N SER A 247 -3.13 -20.85 7.79
CA SER A 247 -3.53 -20.10 8.98
C SER A 247 -4.78 -19.24 8.77
N PHE A 248 -5.08 -18.85 7.53
CA PHE A 248 -6.16 -17.91 7.22
C PHE A 248 -7.54 -18.39 7.68
N GLU A 249 -7.88 -19.66 7.45
CA GLU A 249 -9.17 -20.22 7.87
C GLU A 249 -9.33 -20.34 9.39
N HIS A 250 -8.23 -20.13 10.13
CA HIS A 250 -8.16 -20.21 11.57
C HIS A 250 -8.01 -18.83 12.20
N LEU A 251 -8.36 -17.75 11.51
CA LEU A 251 -8.29 -16.42 12.12
C LEU A 251 -9.35 -16.23 13.22
N SER A 252 -8.93 -15.62 14.33
CA SER A 252 -9.83 -15.04 15.32
C SER A 252 -10.54 -13.80 14.76
N PRO A 253 -11.54 -13.25 15.46
CA PRO A 253 -12.09 -11.94 15.10
C PRO A 253 -11.03 -10.83 15.03
N ASP A 254 -10.03 -10.84 15.92
CA ASP A 254 -8.92 -9.88 15.89
C ASP A 254 -8.00 -10.12 14.69
N GLY A 255 -7.65 -11.38 14.43
CA GLY A 255 -6.83 -11.77 13.29
C GLY A 255 -7.49 -11.41 11.97
N GLN A 256 -8.80 -11.63 11.85
CA GLN A 256 -9.61 -11.25 10.70
C GLN A 256 -9.63 -9.72 10.52
N ALA A 257 -9.85 -8.96 11.60
CA ALA A 257 -9.84 -7.50 11.55
C ALA A 257 -8.48 -6.95 11.10
N MET A 258 -7.38 -7.54 11.57
CA MET A 258 -6.03 -7.17 11.14
C MET A 258 -5.77 -7.54 9.68
N PHE A 259 -6.22 -8.71 9.20
CA PHE A 259 -6.13 -9.08 7.78
C PHE A 259 -6.88 -8.08 6.89
N ASP A 260 -8.13 -7.77 7.23
CA ASP A 260 -8.97 -6.85 6.45
C ASP A 260 -8.37 -5.45 6.41
N ALA A 261 -7.85 -4.98 7.55
CA ALA A 261 -7.16 -3.71 7.65
C ALA A 261 -5.88 -3.66 6.81
N ALA A 262 -5.11 -4.75 6.76
CA ALA A 262 -3.92 -4.87 5.93
C ALA A 262 -4.25 -4.69 4.44
N VAL A 263 -5.31 -5.37 3.97
CA VAL A 263 -5.80 -5.30 2.59
C VAL A 263 -6.29 -3.89 2.26
N GLN A 264 -7.14 -3.30 3.12
CA GLN A 264 -7.68 -1.95 2.92
C GLN A 264 -6.60 -0.87 2.95
N TRP A 265 -5.66 -0.97 3.88
CA TRP A 265 -4.54 -0.02 3.95
C TRP A 265 -3.65 -0.11 2.71
N ALA A 266 -3.36 -1.32 2.20
CA ALA A 266 -2.61 -1.45 0.96
C ALA A 266 -3.37 -0.84 -0.25
N LEU A 267 -4.67 -1.12 -0.37
CA LEU A 267 -5.53 -0.63 -1.46
C LEU A 267 -5.72 0.89 -1.48
N THR A 268 -5.70 1.55 -0.32
CA THR A 268 -5.78 3.02 -0.23
C THR A 268 -4.48 3.71 -0.67
N GLY A 269 -3.38 2.97 -0.79
CA GLY A 269 -2.13 3.47 -1.39
C GLY A 269 -2.03 3.22 -2.89
N ALA A 270 -3.03 2.59 -3.51
CA ALA A 270 -3.05 2.38 -4.95
C ALA A 270 -3.21 3.73 -5.68
N PRO A 271 -2.50 3.98 -6.79
CA PRO A 271 -2.71 5.17 -7.59
C PRO A 271 -4.19 5.28 -8.03
N ALA A 272 -4.76 6.48 -7.93
CA ALA A 272 -6.18 6.75 -8.20
C ALA A 272 -6.59 6.49 -9.68
N ASP A 273 -5.62 6.25 -10.57
CA ASP A 273 -5.77 6.19 -12.03
C ASP A 273 -5.43 4.83 -12.66
N ALA A 274 -5.66 3.71 -11.97
CA ALA A 274 -5.67 2.39 -12.63
C ALA A 274 -6.85 2.17 -13.62
N ARG A 275 -7.51 3.25 -14.08
CA ARG A 275 -8.58 3.23 -15.08
C ARG A 275 -8.04 3.64 -16.45
N GLN A 276 -7.47 2.65 -17.13
CA GLN A 276 -7.16 2.55 -18.58
C GLN A 276 -6.20 3.58 -19.24
N PRO A 277 -5.41 3.17 -20.26
CA PRO A 277 -4.78 4.09 -21.20
C PRO A 277 -5.79 4.83 -22.09
#